data_AF-A0A5C4INC7-F1
#
_entry.id   AF-A0A5C4INC7-F1
#
_cell.length_a   1.000
_cell.length_b   1.000
_cell.length_c   1.000
_cell.angle_alpha   90.00
_cell.angle_beta   90.00
_cell.angle_gamma   90.00
#
_symmetry.space_group_name_H-M   'P 1'
#
loop_
_entity.id
_entity.type
_entity.pdbx_description
1 polymer ?
#
loop_
_entity_poly.entity_id
_entity_poly.type
_entity_poly.pdbx_seq_one_letter_code
_entity_poly.pdbx_strand_id
1 'polypeptide(L)'
;MVRGMADYGAEAILLAGAGRALLLQLADPPVGRGVHEHSTFTGRPVNRLKGTLTYVYAIVYGTEEQVNAVRRRVNRAHVPVRRADNGTSPGYNAYDPELQLWVVATLYDTAVTVIEKIYGPLDDESADAMYQDYARIGTALQLPAGMWPKDRAAFGRYWDDRIANLRAEDAGIRVGRGLLYPKHTALWYRAIIPPARFLTAGLLPEQLRKDFGLPWSERRQRRFDRTMRVLSVVYPKLPQGIRHWFKDYCLSSLDAELNGQAGPAKQWWSAKQRKPAGSLK
;
A
#
# COMPACT_ATOMS: atom_id res chain seq x y z
N MET A 1 26.27 -5.67 11.02
CA MET A 1 25.83 -4.39 10.44
C MET A 1 24.33 -4.44 10.41
N VAL A 2 23.69 -3.66 11.28
CA VAL A 2 22.23 -3.61 11.45
C VAL A 2 21.59 -3.19 10.14
N ARG A 3 20.63 -3.96 9.63
CA ARG A 3 19.90 -3.60 8.40
C ARG A 3 18.54 -3.00 8.75
N GLY A 4 18.32 -1.71 8.50
CA GLY A 4 17.04 -1.02 8.77
C GLY A 4 16.13 -0.92 7.53
N MET A 5 15.04 -0.12 7.58
CA MET A 5 14.32 0.20 6.33
C MET A 5 15.25 0.81 5.29
N ALA A 6 16.30 1.54 5.68
CA ALA A 6 17.27 2.06 4.73
C ALA A 6 17.80 0.98 3.75
N ASP A 7 17.95 -0.26 4.22
CA ASP A 7 18.43 -1.38 3.40
C ASP A 7 17.31 -2.17 2.72
N TYR A 8 16.19 -2.45 3.42
CA TYR A 8 15.11 -3.29 2.88
C TYR A 8 13.94 -2.51 2.26
N GLY A 9 13.72 -1.29 2.71
CA GLY A 9 12.65 -0.40 2.24
C GLY A 9 12.81 0.03 0.79
N ALA A 10 14.02 -0.01 0.24
CA ALA A 10 14.33 0.39 -1.13
C ALA A 10 14.05 -0.73 -2.13
N GLU A 11 13.85 -1.96 -1.65
CA GLU A 11 13.73 -3.16 -2.48
C GLU A 11 12.44 -3.13 -3.30
N ALA A 12 12.56 -3.08 -4.62
CA ALA A 12 11.45 -3.14 -5.56
C ALA A 12 10.63 -4.44 -5.43
N ILE A 13 11.14 -5.49 -4.76
CA ILE A 13 10.36 -6.70 -4.48
C ILE A 13 9.15 -6.42 -3.60
N LEU A 14 9.16 -5.35 -2.81
CA LEU A 14 8.01 -4.89 -2.03
C LEU A 14 6.79 -4.59 -2.92
N LEU A 15 6.99 -4.28 -4.21
CA LEU A 15 5.90 -4.13 -5.18
C LEU A 15 5.07 -5.42 -5.35
N ALA A 16 5.66 -6.59 -5.12
CA ALA A 16 4.93 -7.86 -5.13
C ALA A 16 3.85 -7.93 -4.03
N GLY A 17 4.06 -7.23 -2.91
CA GLY A 17 3.12 -7.10 -1.80
C GLY A 17 2.12 -5.96 -1.93
N ALA A 18 2.28 -5.06 -2.91
CA ALA A 18 1.45 -3.86 -3.03
C ALA A 18 -0.06 -4.15 -3.07
N GLY A 19 -0.45 -5.19 -3.82
CA GLY A 19 -1.86 -5.60 -3.88
C GLY A 19 -2.37 -6.18 -2.56
N ARG A 20 -1.52 -6.88 -1.80
CA ARG A 20 -1.88 -7.43 -0.48
C ARG A 20 -2.17 -6.32 0.51
N ALA A 21 -1.25 -5.35 0.67
CA ALA A 21 -1.46 -4.19 1.54
C ALA A 21 -2.74 -3.44 1.17
N LEU A 22 -2.97 -3.25 -0.13
CA LEU A 22 -4.14 -2.55 -0.62
C LEU A 22 -5.45 -3.28 -0.31
N LEU A 23 -5.50 -4.60 -0.48
CA LEU A 23 -6.70 -5.37 -0.16
C LEU A 23 -6.95 -5.46 1.35
N LEU A 24 -5.91 -5.51 2.18
CA LEU A 24 -6.03 -5.40 3.64
C LEU A 24 -6.62 -4.05 4.06
N GLN A 25 -6.18 -2.96 3.45
CA GLN A 25 -6.74 -1.63 3.68
C GLN A 25 -8.20 -1.54 3.25
N LEU A 26 -8.52 -2.04 2.06
CA LEU A 26 -9.90 -2.01 1.54
C LEU A 26 -10.85 -2.96 2.28
N ALA A 27 -10.33 -3.95 2.98
CA ALA A 27 -11.13 -4.84 3.81
C ALA A 27 -11.60 -4.17 5.10
N ASP A 28 -11.00 -3.05 5.51
CA ASP A 28 -11.52 -2.22 6.59
C ASP A 28 -12.71 -1.38 6.05
N PRO A 29 -13.93 -1.54 6.58
CA PRO A 29 -15.10 -0.95 5.95
C PRO A 29 -15.10 0.58 5.83
N PRO A 30 -14.75 1.37 6.87
CA PRO A 30 -14.55 2.81 6.75
C PRO A 30 -13.56 3.20 5.63
N VAL A 31 -12.40 2.52 5.54
CA VAL A 31 -11.42 2.76 4.48
C VAL A 31 -11.99 2.40 3.11
N GLY A 32 -12.65 1.25 2.98
CA GLY A 32 -13.30 0.79 1.77
C GLY A 32 -14.34 1.77 1.24
N ARG A 33 -15.21 2.30 2.11
CA ARG A 33 -16.21 3.33 1.78
C ARG A 33 -15.55 4.64 1.35
N GLY A 34 -14.60 5.16 2.13
CA GLY A 34 -13.89 6.40 1.79
C GLY A 34 -13.19 6.34 0.44
N VAL A 35 -12.57 5.20 0.12
CA VAL A 35 -11.97 5.00 -1.20
C VAL A 35 -13.03 4.88 -2.30
N HIS A 36 -14.10 4.13 -2.07
CA HIS A 36 -15.17 3.94 -3.06
C HIS A 36 -15.87 5.26 -3.45
N GLU A 37 -16.12 6.12 -2.47
CA GLU A 37 -16.90 7.34 -2.66
C GLU A 37 -16.06 8.51 -3.21
N HIS A 38 -14.82 8.67 -2.74
CA HIS A 38 -14.00 9.85 -3.03
C HIS A 38 -12.88 9.63 -4.04
N SER A 39 -12.56 8.38 -4.40
CA SER A 39 -11.44 8.11 -5.29
C SER A 39 -11.93 7.69 -6.67
N THR A 40 -11.31 8.23 -7.72
CA THR A 40 -11.34 7.66 -9.09
C THR A 40 -10.49 6.39 -9.18
N PHE A 41 -10.47 5.60 -8.10
CA PHE A 41 -9.48 4.57 -7.77
C PHE A 41 -9.27 3.55 -8.88
N THR A 42 -10.36 3.12 -9.51
CA THR A 42 -10.37 2.14 -10.60
C THR A 42 -9.85 2.68 -11.92
N GLY A 43 -9.87 4.01 -12.11
CA GLY A 43 -9.40 4.66 -13.33
C GLY A 43 -7.89 4.89 -13.38
N ARG A 44 -7.21 4.94 -12.22
CA ARG A 44 -5.75 5.23 -12.14
C ARG A 44 -5.01 4.48 -11.00
N PRO A 45 -5.11 3.14 -10.90
CA PRO A 45 -4.47 2.37 -9.82
C PRO A 45 -2.96 2.55 -9.72
N VAL A 46 -2.28 2.61 -10.87
CA VAL A 46 -0.83 2.77 -10.93
C VAL A 46 -0.39 4.11 -10.35
N ASN A 47 -1.16 5.17 -10.59
CA ASN A 47 -0.87 6.48 -10.02
C ASN A 47 -1.03 6.45 -8.50
N ARG A 48 -2.07 5.80 -7.97
CA ARG A 48 -2.23 5.66 -6.51
C ARG A 48 -1.08 4.88 -5.87
N LEU A 49 -0.71 3.75 -6.46
CA LEU A 49 0.43 2.96 -5.99
C LEU A 49 1.70 3.81 -5.97
N LYS A 50 1.99 4.53 -7.07
CA LYS A 50 3.11 5.46 -7.14
C LYS A 50 3.02 6.52 -6.05
N GLY A 51 1.86 7.14 -5.83
CA GLY A 51 1.69 8.19 -4.81
C GLY A 51 1.96 7.69 -3.39
N THR A 52 1.45 6.51 -3.04
CA THR A 52 1.68 5.88 -1.74
C THR A 52 3.16 5.55 -1.54
N LEU A 53 3.80 4.95 -2.55
CA LEU A 53 5.21 4.60 -2.46
C LEU A 53 6.14 5.81 -2.52
N THR A 54 5.81 6.84 -3.30
CA THR A 54 6.55 8.12 -3.26
C THR A 54 6.46 8.75 -1.88
N TYR A 55 5.31 8.69 -1.22
CA TYR A 55 5.18 9.11 0.17
C TYR A 55 6.11 8.30 1.09
N VAL A 56 6.00 6.97 1.08
CA VAL A 56 6.85 6.09 1.91
C VAL A 56 8.33 6.34 1.67
N TYR A 57 8.77 6.38 0.41
CA TYR A 57 10.18 6.60 0.08
C TYR A 57 10.67 7.99 0.46
N ALA A 58 9.84 9.03 0.32
CA ALA A 58 10.23 10.37 0.74
C ALA A 58 10.40 10.45 2.27
N ILE A 59 9.54 9.79 3.05
CA ILE A 59 9.69 9.76 4.52
C ILE A 59 10.96 9.02 4.96
N VAL A 60 11.34 7.95 4.25
CA VAL A 60 12.45 7.08 4.64
C VAL A 60 13.80 7.55 4.08
N TYR A 61 13.82 8.07 2.86
CA TYR A 61 15.04 8.36 2.09
C TYR A 61 15.13 9.80 1.59
N GLY A 62 14.06 10.57 1.72
CA GLY A 62 13.97 11.87 1.10
C GLY A 62 14.60 12.99 1.91
N THR A 63 14.75 14.14 1.27
CA THR A 63 15.11 15.40 1.94
C THR A 63 13.93 15.95 2.75
N GLU A 64 14.20 16.87 3.67
CA GLU A 64 13.13 17.54 4.42
C GLU A 64 12.12 18.25 3.50
N GLU A 65 12.58 18.82 2.38
CA GLU A 65 11.72 19.43 1.38
C GLU A 65 10.78 18.40 0.74
N GLN A 66 11.30 17.24 0.33
CA GLN A 66 10.52 16.14 -0.23
C GLN A 66 9.50 15.61 0.78
N VAL A 67 9.90 15.41 2.04
CA VAL A 67 9.03 15.02 3.15
C VAL A 67 7.87 16.01 3.29
N ASN A 68 8.18 17.31 3.35
CA ASN A 68 7.18 18.35 3.48
C ASN A 68 6.24 18.41 2.26
N ALA A 69 6.76 18.17 1.06
CA ALA A 69 5.96 18.13 -0.16
C ALA A 69 4.95 16.97 -0.17
N VAL A 70 5.40 15.75 0.16
CA VAL A 70 4.49 14.58 0.20
C VAL A 70 3.47 14.69 1.33
N ARG A 71 3.85 15.28 2.48
CA ARG A 71 2.93 15.57 3.61
C ARG A 71 1.82 16.55 3.20
N ARG A 72 2.18 17.68 2.58
CA ARG A 72 1.18 18.64 2.07
C ARG A 72 0.24 17.99 1.05
N ARG A 73 0.78 17.13 0.19
CA ARG A 73 0.03 16.45 -0.86
C ARG A 73 -0.95 15.41 -0.31
N VAL A 74 -0.52 14.56 0.61
CA VAL A 74 -1.42 13.56 1.22
C VAL A 74 -2.51 14.24 2.04
N ASN A 75 -2.18 15.29 2.81
CA ASN A 75 -3.18 16.06 3.56
C ASN A 75 -4.23 16.66 2.62
N ARG A 76 -3.81 17.31 1.53
CA ARG A 76 -4.75 17.85 0.53
C ARG A 76 -5.66 16.77 -0.05
N ALA A 77 -5.12 15.57 -0.33
CA ALA A 77 -5.89 14.45 -0.82
C ALA A 77 -6.86 13.86 0.23
N HIS A 78 -6.51 13.94 1.52
CA HIS A 78 -7.35 13.48 2.63
C HIS A 78 -8.43 14.48 3.05
N VAL A 79 -8.26 15.80 2.79
CA VAL A 79 -9.25 16.84 3.12
C VAL A 79 -10.69 16.43 2.75
N PRO A 80 -10.99 16.02 1.49
CA PRO A 80 -12.36 15.70 1.10
C PRO A 80 -12.84 14.31 1.55
N VAL A 81 -11.96 13.44 2.08
CA VAL A 81 -12.29 12.04 2.39
C VAL A 81 -12.85 11.96 3.80
N ARG A 82 -14.10 12.39 3.93
CA ARG A 82 -14.84 12.34 5.18
C ARG A 82 -16.35 12.31 4.91
N ARG A 83 -17.08 11.62 5.76
CA ARG A 83 -18.54 11.57 5.75
C ARG A 83 -19.03 11.42 7.19
N ALA A 84 -20.02 12.23 7.57
CA ALA A 84 -20.70 12.04 8.85
C ALA A 84 -21.52 10.75 8.84
N ASP A 85 -21.77 10.19 10.02
CA ASP A 85 -22.77 9.14 10.17
C ASP A 85 -24.14 9.67 9.73
N ASN A 86 -24.93 8.82 9.07
CA ASN A 86 -26.27 9.13 8.59
C ASN A 86 -27.33 8.13 9.05
N GLY A 87 -27.06 7.34 10.09
CA GLY A 87 -27.96 6.35 10.68
C GLY A 87 -28.07 5.03 9.90
N THR A 88 -27.76 5.04 8.60
CA THR A 88 -27.76 3.82 7.75
C THR A 88 -26.36 3.35 7.35
N SER A 89 -25.35 4.19 7.51
CA SER A 89 -23.95 3.86 7.21
C SER A 89 -23.05 4.65 8.15
N PRO A 90 -22.17 3.98 8.93
CA PRO A 90 -21.26 4.66 9.83
C PRO A 90 -20.37 5.66 9.08
N GLY A 91 -20.11 6.79 9.74
CA GLY A 91 -19.21 7.82 9.23
C GLY A 91 -17.78 7.31 9.03
N TYR A 92 -16.97 8.13 8.37
CA TYR A 92 -15.53 7.89 8.24
C TYR A 92 -14.78 9.21 8.05
N ASN A 93 -13.50 9.21 8.39
CA ASN A 93 -12.62 10.36 8.20
C ASN A 93 -11.19 9.86 7.93
N ALA A 94 -10.55 10.34 6.86
CA ALA A 94 -9.15 9.96 6.57
C ALA A 94 -8.13 10.50 7.60
N TYR A 95 -8.56 11.38 8.50
CA TYR A 95 -7.81 11.86 9.65
C TYR A 95 -8.12 11.07 10.95
N ASP A 96 -8.95 10.03 10.88
CA ASP A 96 -9.16 9.12 12.00
C ASP A 96 -7.86 8.35 12.29
N PRO A 97 -7.28 8.50 13.49
CA PRO A 97 -5.98 7.92 13.79
C PRO A 97 -6.04 6.37 13.89
N GLU A 98 -7.18 5.75 14.19
CA GLU A 98 -7.29 4.29 14.18
C GLU A 98 -7.26 3.74 12.75
N LEU A 99 -7.85 4.46 11.80
CA LEU A 99 -7.77 4.10 10.38
C LEU A 99 -6.35 4.34 9.82
N GLN A 100 -5.68 5.41 10.24
CA GLN A 100 -4.29 5.66 9.88
C GLN A 100 -3.35 4.59 10.44
N LEU A 101 -3.57 4.18 11.70
CA LEU A 101 -2.84 3.06 12.31
C LEU A 101 -3.01 1.79 11.49
N TRP A 102 -4.24 1.46 11.09
CA TRP A 102 -4.49 0.30 10.23
C TRP A 102 -3.76 0.38 8.90
N VAL A 103 -3.84 1.53 8.21
CA VAL A 103 -3.14 1.72 6.93
C VAL A 103 -1.64 1.50 7.07
N VAL A 104 -1.00 2.08 8.08
CA VAL A 104 0.45 1.93 8.30
C VAL A 104 0.81 0.51 8.72
N ALA A 105 0.00 -0.11 9.58
CA ALA A 105 0.17 -1.50 10.01
C ALA A 105 0.16 -2.48 8.83
N THR A 106 -0.75 -2.30 7.87
CA THR A 106 -0.79 -3.15 6.67
C THR A 106 0.44 -2.98 5.78
N LEU A 107 1.06 -1.79 5.76
CA LEU A 107 2.30 -1.56 5.02
C LEU A 107 3.47 -2.26 5.71
N TYR A 108 3.59 -2.14 7.04
CA TYR A 108 4.63 -2.80 7.83
C TYR A 108 4.57 -4.32 7.69
N ASP A 109 3.42 -4.92 8.00
CA ASP A 109 3.26 -6.37 7.97
C ASP A 109 3.44 -6.95 6.56
N THR A 110 2.97 -6.24 5.53
CA THR A 110 3.21 -6.64 4.13
C THR A 110 4.70 -6.60 3.79
N ALA A 111 5.42 -5.58 4.23
CA ALA A 111 6.84 -5.46 3.94
C ALA A 111 7.65 -6.55 4.65
N VAL A 112 7.40 -6.80 5.94
CA VAL A 112 8.04 -7.92 6.67
C VAL A 112 7.72 -9.25 5.98
N THR A 113 6.44 -9.50 5.67
CA THR A 113 6.01 -10.74 4.98
C THR A 113 6.77 -10.96 3.66
N VAL A 114 6.97 -9.90 2.86
CA VAL A 114 7.64 -10.02 1.57
C VAL A 114 9.16 -10.13 1.75
N ILE A 115 9.76 -9.32 2.61
CA ILE A 115 11.21 -9.34 2.86
C ILE A 115 11.63 -10.70 3.39
N GLU A 116 10.92 -11.25 4.38
CA GLU A 116 11.28 -12.54 4.96
C GLU A 116 11.11 -13.71 3.99
N LYS A 117 10.15 -13.63 3.06
CA LYS A 117 10.03 -14.61 1.96
C LYS A 117 11.20 -14.59 0.98
N ILE A 118 11.94 -13.48 0.90
CA ILE A 118 13.00 -13.28 -0.09
C ILE A 118 14.38 -13.46 0.55
N TYR A 119 14.58 -12.93 1.76
CA TYR A 119 15.86 -12.88 2.44
C TYR A 119 15.97 -13.85 3.62
N GLY A 120 14.87 -14.53 3.99
CA GLY A 120 14.77 -15.29 5.23
C GLY A 120 14.36 -14.41 6.42
N PRO A 121 14.14 -15.01 7.60
CA PRO A 121 13.73 -14.28 8.80
C PRO A 121 14.68 -13.14 9.12
N LEU A 122 14.14 -11.99 9.52
CA LEU A 122 14.95 -10.88 10.01
C LEU A 122 15.51 -11.24 11.39
N ASP A 123 16.76 -10.86 11.66
CA ASP A 123 17.24 -10.84 13.04
C ASP A 123 16.51 -9.75 13.85
N ASP A 124 16.52 -9.88 15.17
CA ASP A 124 15.73 -9.02 16.05
C ASP A 124 16.09 -7.54 15.92
N GLU A 125 17.37 -7.22 15.74
CA GLU A 125 17.85 -5.85 15.62
C GLU A 125 17.34 -5.21 14.33
N SER A 126 17.44 -5.94 13.20
CA SER A 126 16.87 -5.52 11.92
C SER A 126 15.35 -5.41 11.95
N ALA A 127 14.66 -6.34 12.61
CA ALA A 127 13.22 -6.33 12.74
C ALA A 127 12.72 -5.14 13.58
N ASP A 128 13.42 -4.81 14.68
CA ASP A 128 13.12 -3.65 15.52
C ASP A 128 13.42 -2.33 14.79
N ALA A 129 14.55 -2.24 14.09
CA ALA A 129 14.88 -1.07 13.29
C ALA A 129 13.82 -0.79 12.21
N MET A 130 13.44 -1.82 11.46
CA MET A 130 12.36 -1.73 10.48
C MET A 130 11.03 -1.32 11.14
N TYR A 131 10.71 -1.86 12.32
CA TYR A 131 9.49 -1.51 13.05
C TYR A 131 9.43 -0.01 13.42
N GLN A 132 10.54 0.55 13.90
CA GLN A 132 10.63 1.98 14.24
C GLN A 132 10.52 2.88 13.02
N ASP A 133 11.04 2.46 11.87
CA ASP A 133 10.91 3.23 10.64
C ASP A 133 9.43 3.35 10.18
N TYR A 134 8.62 2.30 10.38
CA TYR A 134 7.18 2.37 10.11
C TYR A 134 6.42 3.26 11.11
N ALA A 135 6.88 3.38 12.36
CA ALA A 135 6.35 4.36 13.31
C ALA A 135 6.52 5.80 12.79
N ARG A 136 7.66 6.10 12.15
CA ARG A 136 7.94 7.41 11.52
C ARG A 136 7.01 7.68 10.34
N ILE A 137 6.77 6.66 9.49
CA ILE A 137 5.80 6.74 8.39
C ILE A 137 4.41 7.08 8.91
N GLY A 138 3.96 6.42 9.99
CA GLY A 138 2.67 6.73 10.60
C GLY A 138 2.60 8.15 11.15
N THR A 139 3.62 8.58 11.90
CA THR A 139 3.66 9.93 12.48
C THR A 139 3.65 11.01 11.40
N ALA A 140 4.34 10.79 10.27
CA ALA A 140 4.31 11.69 9.14
C ALA A 140 2.91 11.79 8.50
N LEU A 141 2.06 10.76 8.67
CA LEU A 141 0.67 10.70 8.19
C LEU A 141 -0.31 11.29 9.21
N GLN A 142 0.20 11.82 10.33
CA GLN A 142 -0.53 12.40 11.46
C GLN A 142 -1.08 11.39 12.47
N LEU A 143 -0.64 10.13 12.41
CA LEU A 143 -0.87 9.19 13.50
C LEU A 143 -0.15 9.73 14.76
N PRO A 144 -0.83 9.91 15.89
CA PRO A 144 -0.15 10.25 17.13
C PRO A 144 0.90 9.19 17.48
N ALA A 145 2.12 9.60 17.82
CA ALA A 145 3.23 8.67 18.04
C ALA A 145 2.92 7.57 19.08
N GLY A 146 2.14 7.91 20.12
CA GLY A 146 1.72 6.96 21.16
C GLY A 146 0.66 5.95 20.74
N MET A 147 0.05 6.08 19.56
CA MET A 147 -0.90 5.09 19.02
C MET A 147 -0.22 3.98 18.22
N TRP A 148 1.01 4.18 17.75
CA TRP A 148 1.78 3.06 17.21
C TRP A 148 2.07 2.07 18.36
N PRO A 149 1.89 0.75 18.17
CA PRO A 149 2.14 -0.18 19.25
C PRO A 149 3.60 -0.06 19.74
N LYS A 150 3.79 -0.23 21.06
CA LYS A 150 5.08 0.09 21.70
C LYS A 150 6.25 -0.77 21.20
N ASP A 151 5.95 -2.01 20.80
CA ASP A 151 6.93 -3.02 20.39
C ASP A 151 6.27 -4.04 19.43
N ARG A 152 7.09 -4.87 18.79
CA ARG A 152 6.62 -5.90 17.85
C ARG A 152 5.65 -6.91 18.47
N ALA A 153 5.76 -7.19 19.77
CA ALA A 153 4.84 -8.09 20.47
C ALA A 153 3.44 -7.46 20.65
N ALA A 154 3.38 -6.17 20.99
CA ALA A 154 2.14 -5.40 21.05
C ALA A 154 1.52 -5.26 19.65
N PHE A 155 2.35 -5.05 18.62
CA PHE A 155 1.90 -5.08 17.24
C PHE A 155 1.27 -6.43 16.87
N GLY A 156 1.92 -7.55 17.19
CA GLY A 156 1.39 -8.88 16.91
C GLY A 156 -0.01 -9.09 17.50
N ARG A 157 -0.21 -8.73 18.77
CA ARG A 157 -1.55 -8.82 19.41
C ARG A 157 -2.59 -7.95 18.72
N TYR A 158 -2.24 -6.70 18.39
CA TYR A 158 -3.13 -5.80 17.64
C TYR A 158 -3.46 -6.36 16.26
N TRP A 159 -2.45 -6.88 15.55
CA TRP A 159 -2.59 -7.42 14.21
C TRP A 159 -3.49 -8.65 14.19
N ASP A 160 -3.25 -9.60 15.08
CA ASP A 160 -4.03 -10.84 15.17
C ASP A 160 -5.51 -10.56 15.49
N ASP A 161 -5.79 -9.66 16.43
CA ASP A 161 -7.15 -9.23 16.75
C ASP A 161 -7.83 -8.55 15.55
N ARG A 162 -7.14 -7.62 14.89
CA ARG A 162 -7.68 -6.95 13.71
C ARG A 162 -7.97 -7.94 12.59
N ILE A 163 -7.04 -8.85 12.29
CA ILE A 163 -7.21 -9.85 11.23
C ILE A 163 -8.36 -10.82 11.54
N ALA A 164 -8.54 -11.24 12.80
CA ALA A 164 -9.63 -12.11 13.20
C ALA A 164 -11.01 -11.50 12.93
N ASN A 165 -11.15 -10.19 13.14
CA ASN A 165 -12.41 -9.44 13.04
C ASN A 165 -12.62 -8.76 11.67
N LEU A 166 -11.58 -8.64 10.85
CA LEU A 166 -11.65 -7.93 9.56
C LEU A 166 -12.54 -8.66 8.54
N ARG A 167 -13.54 -7.97 8.01
CA ARG A 167 -14.42 -8.48 6.95
C ARG A 167 -14.61 -7.40 5.89
N ALA A 168 -14.26 -7.72 4.65
CA ALA A 168 -14.42 -6.75 3.57
C ALA A 168 -15.90 -6.55 3.25
N GLU A 169 -16.36 -5.30 3.24
CA GLU A 169 -17.68 -4.94 2.76
C GLU A 169 -17.71 -4.70 1.25
N ASP A 170 -18.92 -4.71 0.72
CA ASP A 170 -19.29 -4.43 -0.66
C ASP A 170 -18.52 -3.28 -1.33
N ALA A 171 -18.38 -2.15 -0.64
CA ALA A 171 -17.64 -0.99 -1.15
C ALA A 171 -16.16 -1.32 -1.40
N GLY A 172 -15.50 -1.91 -0.40
CA GLY A 172 -14.11 -2.35 -0.49
C GLY A 172 -13.92 -3.45 -1.53
N ILE A 173 -14.81 -4.45 -1.56
CA ILE A 173 -14.79 -5.56 -2.53
C ILE A 173 -14.89 -5.04 -3.96
N ARG A 174 -15.84 -4.15 -4.26
CA ARG A 174 -16.00 -3.57 -5.61
C ARG A 174 -14.75 -2.86 -6.07
N VAL A 175 -14.15 -2.07 -5.18
CA VAL A 175 -12.93 -1.31 -5.45
C VAL A 175 -11.75 -2.27 -5.68
N GLY A 176 -11.53 -3.23 -4.79
CA GLY A 176 -10.44 -4.21 -4.89
C GLY A 176 -10.56 -5.09 -6.14
N ARG A 177 -11.76 -5.59 -6.45
CA ARG A 177 -12.01 -6.37 -7.67
C ARG A 177 -11.84 -5.53 -8.93
N GLY A 178 -12.27 -4.27 -8.91
CA GLY A 178 -12.07 -3.34 -10.02
C GLY A 178 -10.59 -3.14 -10.37
N LEU A 179 -9.69 -3.21 -9.38
CA LEU A 179 -8.24 -3.16 -9.62
C LEU A 179 -7.65 -4.47 -10.11
N LEU A 180 -8.11 -5.59 -9.55
CA LEU A 180 -7.59 -6.91 -9.90
C LEU A 180 -8.09 -7.39 -11.27
N TYR A 181 -9.23 -6.86 -11.72
CA TYR A 181 -9.93 -7.21 -12.96
C TYR A 181 -10.37 -5.96 -13.73
N PRO A 182 -9.42 -5.12 -14.20
CA PRO A 182 -9.73 -3.90 -14.92
C PRO A 182 -10.41 -4.22 -16.27
N LYS A 183 -11.56 -3.59 -16.55
CA LYS A 183 -12.30 -3.80 -17.81
C LYS A 183 -11.73 -3.01 -18.99
N HIS A 184 -11.30 -1.77 -18.74
CA HIS A 184 -10.77 -0.85 -19.76
C HIS A 184 -9.38 -0.38 -19.32
N THR A 185 -8.33 -0.96 -19.89
CA THR A 185 -6.94 -0.61 -19.55
C THR A 185 -6.00 -0.82 -20.73
N ALA A 186 -4.85 -0.16 -20.68
CA ALA A 186 -3.79 -0.28 -21.68
C ALA A 186 -3.25 -1.73 -21.76
N LEU A 187 -2.77 -2.13 -22.94
CA LEU A 187 -2.29 -3.50 -23.21
C LEU A 187 -1.17 -3.94 -22.25
N TRP A 188 -0.23 -3.06 -21.95
CA TRP A 188 0.87 -3.36 -21.01
C TRP A 188 0.35 -3.69 -19.59
N TYR A 189 -0.73 -3.04 -19.14
CA TYR A 189 -1.32 -3.31 -17.84
C TYR A 189 -2.00 -4.68 -17.81
N ARG A 190 -2.58 -5.12 -18.93
CA ARG A 190 -3.16 -6.47 -19.06
C ARG A 190 -2.11 -7.57 -18.93
N ALA A 191 -0.85 -7.29 -19.28
CA ALA A 191 0.26 -8.24 -19.11
C ALA A 191 0.73 -8.33 -17.64
N ILE A 192 0.75 -7.21 -16.92
CA ILE A 192 1.26 -7.15 -15.53
C ILE A 192 0.22 -7.63 -14.50
N ILE A 193 -1.07 -7.42 -14.76
CA ILE A 193 -2.11 -7.69 -13.75
C ILE A 193 -2.27 -9.16 -13.37
N PRO A 194 -2.26 -10.16 -14.29
CA PRO A 194 -2.38 -11.56 -13.90
C PRO A 194 -1.32 -12.04 -12.90
N PRO A 195 0.00 -11.80 -13.08
CA PRO A 195 0.99 -12.17 -12.07
C PRO A 195 0.85 -11.36 -10.78
N ALA A 196 0.56 -10.05 -10.85
CA ALA A 196 0.34 -9.23 -9.67
C ALA A 196 -0.85 -9.73 -8.82
N ARG A 197 -1.96 -10.11 -9.46
CA ARG A 197 -3.13 -10.71 -8.83
C ARG A 197 -2.83 -12.08 -8.23
N PHE A 198 -2.01 -12.90 -8.90
CA PHE A 198 -1.58 -14.20 -8.38
C PHE A 198 -0.76 -14.05 -7.10
N LEU A 199 0.23 -13.14 -7.08
CA LEU A 199 1.05 -12.84 -5.90
C LEU A 199 0.19 -12.25 -4.79
N THR A 200 -0.68 -11.29 -5.12
CA THR A 200 -1.63 -10.70 -4.18
C THR A 200 -2.47 -11.77 -3.49
N ALA A 201 -3.06 -12.69 -4.25
CA ALA A 201 -3.85 -13.77 -3.68
C ALA A 201 -3.01 -14.67 -2.78
N GLY A 202 -1.82 -15.11 -3.21
CA GLY A 202 -0.99 -16.01 -2.41
C GLY A 202 -0.41 -15.38 -1.14
N LEU A 203 -0.31 -14.05 -1.08
CA LEU A 203 0.14 -13.32 0.10
C LEU A 203 -0.99 -12.95 1.07
N LEU A 204 -2.26 -13.12 0.67
CA LEU A 204 -3.42 -12.65 1.42
C LEU A 204 -3.95 -13.77 2.35
N PRO A 205 -4.39 -13.42 3.59
CA PRO A 205 -5.09 -14.36 4.46
C PRO A 205 -6.28 -15.03 3.77
N GLU A 206 -6.58 -16.27 4.14
CA GLU A 206 -7.62 -17.07 3.47
C GLU A 206 -8.99 -16.40 3.49
N GLN A 207 -9.40 -15.84 4.62
CA GLN A 207 -10.69 -15.16 4.74
C GLN A 207 -10.82 -14.03 3.72
N LEU A 208 -9.82 -13.14 3.64
CA LEU A 208 -9.87 -12.03 2.70
C LEU A 208 -9.75 -12.49 1.23
N ARG A 209 -9.04 -13.59 0.95
CA ARG A 209 -9.09 -14.20 -0.39
C ARG A 209 -10.53 -14.57 -0.76
N LYS A 210 -11.30 -15.13 0.17
CA LYS A 210 -12.71 -15.46 -0.04
C LYS A 210 -13.55 -14.19 -0.24
N ASP A 211 -13.39 -13.19 0.62
CA ASP A 211 -14.14 -11.93 0.54
C ASP A 211 -13.95 -11.23 -0.82
N PHE A 212 -12.72 -11.15 -1.33
CA PHE A 212 -12.44 -10.55 -2.65
C PHE A 212 -12.73 -11.50 -3.83
N GLY A 213 -13.16 -12.74 -3.57
CA GLY A 213 -13.45 -13.75 -4.59
C GLY A 213 -12.22 -14.15 -5.40
N LEU A 214 -11.11 -14.39 -4.71
CA LEU A 214 -9.83 -14.84 -5.26
C LEU A 214 -9.70 -16.37 -5.08
N PRO A 215 -10.06 -17.18 -6.09
CA PRO A 215 -10.03 -18.63 -5.94
C PRO A 215 -8.61 -19.12 -5.73
N TRP A 216 -8.45 -20.00 -4.76
CA TRP A 216 -7.15 -20.56 -4.36
C TRP A 216 -7.27 -22.06 -4.17
N SER A 217 -6.42 -22.80 -4.88
CA SER A 217 -6.35 -24.26 -4.81
C SER A 217 -4.95 -24.69 -4.40
N GLU A 218 -4.79 -25.92 -3.96
CA GLU A 218 -3.46 -26.45 -3.62
C GLU A 218 -2.46 -26.35 -4.78
N ARG A 219 -2.92 -26.53 -6.02
CA ARG A 219 -2.07 -26.36 -7.22
C ARG A 219 -1.54 -24.94 -7.33
N ARG A 220 -2.36 -23.93 -6.97
CA ARG A 220 -1.94 -22.52 -6.91
C ARG A 220 -0.99 -22.28 -5.76
N GLN A 221 -1.23 -22.89 -4.59
CA GLN A 221 -0.32 -22.82 -3.44
C GLN A 221 1.07 -23.34 -3.79
N ARG A 222 1.17 -24.57 -4.34
CA ARG A 222 2.45 -25.15 -4.76
C ARG A 222 3.18 -24.30 -5.80
N ARG A 223 2.44 -23.68 -6.73
CA ARG A 223 3.02 -22.75 -7.72
C ARG A 223 3.54 -21.48 -7.03
N PHE A 224 2.79 -20.93 -6.09
CA PHE A 224 3.16 -19.73 -5.35
C PHE A 224 4.43 -19.98 -4.53
N ASP A 225 4.49 -21.08 -3.79
CA ASP A 225 5.66 -21.46 -2.99
C ASP A 225 6.91 -21.64 -3.89
N ARG A 226 6.74 -22.27 -5.06
CA ARG A 226 7.80 -22.37 -6.07
C ARG A 226 8.23 -20.99 -6.58
N THR A 227 7.28 -20.11 -6.90
CA THR A 227 7.59 -18.74 -7.34
C THR A 227 8.38 -17.99 -6.27
N MET A 228 7.95 -18.04 -5.01
CA MET A 228 8.65 -17.38 -3.91
C MET A 228 10.05 -17.96 -3.69
N ARG A 229 10.22 -19.28 -3.77
CA ARG A 229 11.55 -19.93 -3.69
C ARG A 229 12.48 -19.52 -4.83
N VAL A 230 11.95 -19.37 -6.05
CA VAL A 230 12.76 -18.87 -7.18
C VAL A 230 13.15 -17.41 -6.94
N LEU A 231 12.19 -16.58 -6.50
CA LEU A 231 12.47 -15.17 -6.20
C LEU A 231 13.48 -15.00 -5.07
N SER A 232 13.42 -15.83 -4.01
CA SER A 232 14.37 -15.77 -2.89
C SER A 232 15.81 -16.11 -3.31
N VAL A 233 16.01 -16.89 -4.38
CA VAL A 233 17.34 -17.23 -4.91
C VAL A 233 17.82 -16.22 -5.95
N VAL A 234 16.91 -15.71 -6.79
CA VAL A 234 17.26 -14.85 -7.93
C VAL A 234 17.32 -13.38 -7.54
N TYR A 235 16.34 -12.89 -6.78
CA TYR A 235 16.20 -11.46 -6.49
C TYR A 235 17.41 -10.89 -5.72
N PRO A 236 17.92 -11.51 -4.65
CA PRO A 236 19.08 -10.97 -3.91
C PRO A 236 20.37 -10.85 -4.75
N LYS A 237 20.46 -11.60 -5.86
CA LYS A 237 21.60 -11.58 -6.79
C LYS A 237 21.51 -10.46 -7.83
N LEU A 238 20.38 -9.77 -7.92
CA LEU A 238 20.22 -8.65 -8.85
C LEU A 238 21.09 -7.45 -8.40
N PRO A 239 21.70 -6.72 -9.34
CA PRO A 239 22.40 -5.48 -9.05
C PRO A 239 21.52 -4.51 -8.25
N GLN A 240 22.11 -3.79 -7.29
CA GLN A 240 21.40 -2.87 -6.42
C GLN A 240 20.59 -1.82 -7.19
N GLY A 241 21.12 -1.28 -8.30
CA GLY A 241 20.40 -0.32 -9.14
C GLY A 241 19.08 -0.87 -9.69
N ILE A 242 19.00 -2.16 -10.02
CA ILE A 242 17.74 -2.81 -10.42
C ILE A 242 16.84 -3.00 -9.21
N ARG A 243 17.41 -3.40 -8.07
CA ARG A 243 16.62 -3.61 -6.85
C ARG A 243 16.02 -2.31 -6.31
N HIS A 244 16.70 -1.18 -6.47
CA HIS A 244 16.29 0.11 -5.92
C HIS A 244 15.63 1.05 -6.93
N TRP A 245 15.51 0.62 -8.21
CA TRP A 245 15.09 1.47 -9.32
C TRP A 245 13.79 2.23 -9.07
N PHE A 246 12.83 1.61 -8.38
CA PHE A 246 11.51 2.18 -8.20
C PHE A 246 11.51 3.29 -7.14
N LYS A 247 12.33 3.13 -6.09
CA LYS A 247 12.58 4.19 -5.11
C LYS A 247 13.26 5.38 -5.80
N ASP A 248 14.32 5.13 -6.57
CA ASP A 248 15.03 6.18 -7.30
C ASP A 248 14.09 6.90 -8.28
N TYR A 249 13.30 6.14 -9.06
CA TYR A 249 12.27 6.70 -9.95
C TYR A 249 11.27 7.60 -9.23
N CYS A 250 10.81 7.21 -8.04
CA CYS A 250 9.85 8.01 -7.26
C CYS A 250 10.48 9.31 -6.75
N LEU A 251 11.68 9.24 -6.17
CA LEU A 251 12.38 10.40 -5.62
C LEU A 251 12.80 11.37 -6.73
N SER A 252 13.38 10.88 -7.83
CA SER A 252 13.71 11.73 -8.99
C SER A 252 12.47 12.33 -9.65
N SER A 253 11.33 11.63 -9.65
CA SER A 253 10.07 12.22 -10.11
C SER A 253 9.63 13.37 -9.22
N LEU A 254 9.79 13.24 -7.90
CA LEU A 254 9.44 14.26 -6.93
C LEU A 254 10.38 15.48 -7.04
N ASP A 255 11.68 15.27 -7.24
CA ASP A 255 12.63 16.35 -7.47
C ASP A 255 12.31 17.15 -8.73
N ALA A 256 11.99 16.46 -9.84
CA ALA A 256 11.59 17.14 -11.06
C ALA A 256 10.30 17.96 -10.88
N GLU A 257 9.36 17.49 -10.06
CA GLU A 257 8.15 18.23 -9.69
C GLU A 257 8.48 19.48 -8.84
N LEU A 258 9.37 19.36 -7.85
CA LEU A 258 9.77 20.46 -6.96
C LEU A 258 10.57 21.55 -7.70
N ASN A 259 11.45 21.16 -8.63
CA ASN A 259 12.27 22.08 -9.40
C ASN A 259 11.54 22.72 -10.59
N GLY A 260 10.23 22.50 -10.74
CA GLY A 260 9.43 23.05 -11.85
C GLY A 260 9.77 22.46 -13.23
N GLN A 261 10.54 21.36 -13.28
CA GLN A 261 10.99 20.69 -14.51
C GLN A 261 10.01 19.60 -14.99
N ALA A 262 8.92 19.37 -14.24
CA ALA A 262 7.84 18.50 -14.66
C ALA A 262 7.05 19.14 -15.82
N GLY A 263 7.28 18.68 -17.04
CA GLY A 263 6.51 19.12 -18.22
C GLY A 263 4.99 18.94 -18.06
N PRO A 264 4.14 19.59 -18.88
CA PRO A 264 2.69 19.60 -18.72
C PRO A 264 2.04 18.20 -18.77
N ALA A 265 2.68 17.22 -19.40
CA ALA A 265 2.26 15.81 -19.40
C ALA A 265 2.67 15.02 -18.13
N LYS A 266 3.53 15.60 -17.27
CA LYS A 266 4.01 15.03 -16.01
C LYS A 266 3.28 15.57 -14.76
N GLN A 267 2.26 16.42 -14.92
CA GLN A 267 1.30 16.71 -13.84
C GLN A 267 0.29 15.54 -13.72
N TRP A 268 0.75 14.39 -13.23
CA TRP A 268 -0.08 13.18 -13.07
C TRP A 268 -1.20 13.32 -12.03
N TRP A 269 -1.19 14.43 -11.28
CA TRP A 269 -1.97 14.70 -10.07
C TRP A 269 -2.80 15.98 -10.13
N SER A 270 -3.24 16.39 -11.34
CA SER A 270 -4.27 17.42 -11.46
C SER A 270 -5.53 16.99 -10.70
N ALA A 271 -5.82 17.70 -9.62
CA ALA A 271 -6.97 17.54 -8.75
C ALA A 271 -8.28 18.03 -9.40
N LYS A 272 -8.56 17.66 -10.66
CA LYS A 272 -9.94 17.72 -11.17
C LYS A 272 -10.72 16.52 -10.63
N GLN A 273 -10.96 16.57 -9.32
CA GLN A 273 -11.72 15.61 -8.51
C GLN A 273 -13.21 15.96 -8.50
N ARG A 274 -13.90 15.78 -9.62
CA ARG A 274 -15.37 15.72 -9.62
C ARG A 274 -15.82 14.55 -10.49
N LYS A 275 -16.62 13.65 -9.92
CA LYS A 275 -17.55 12.86 -10.73
C LYS A 275 -18.41 13.88 -11.49
N PRO A 276 -18.64 13.73 -12.81
CA PRO A 276 -19.69 14.51 -13.45
C PRO A 276 -20.98 14.27 -12.68
N ALA A 277 -21.63 15.35 -12.24
CA ALA A 277 -22.94 15.27 -11.64
C ALA A 277 -23.89 14.73 -12.71
N GLY A 278 -24.41 13.51 -12.51
CA GLY A 278 -25.43 12.92 -13.37
C GLY A 278 -25.03 11.60 -14.00
N SER A 279 -25.27 10.51 -13.29
CA SER A 279 -25.80 9.27 -13.89
C SER A 279 -26.43 8.41 -12.80
N LEU A 280 -27.56 8.90 -12.25
CA LEU A 280 -28.60 8.02 -11.75
C LEU A 280 -29.44 7.65 -12.97
N LYS A 281 -29.24 6.44 -13.50
CA LYS A 281 -30.25 5.53 -14.05
C LYS A 281 -29.69 4.12 -14.00
#